data_AF-A0A7V3L1A2-F1
#
_entry.id   AF-A0A7V3L1A2-F1
#
_cell.length_a   1.000
_cell.length_b   1.000
_cell.length_c   1.000
_cell.angle_alpha   90.00
_cell.angle_beta   90.00
_cell.angle_gamma   90.00
#
_symmetry.space_group_name_H-M   'P 1'
#
loop_
_entity.id
_entity.type
_entity.pdbx_description
1 polymer ?
#
loop_
_entity_poly.entity_id
_entity_poly.type
_entity_poly.pdbx_seq_one_letter_code
_entity_poly.pdbx_strand_id
1 'polypeptide(L)'
;MRMLVIVLAAVISLTLACAPTIIEGRKIDPVKVKQMQPGVTKVGTVEELFGKPDKVEKLPTGEQMYIYGYEVKDPHWWTINEFDKQRLEVVLKDGVVQKYKLRTEGKEVVLKQ
;
A
#
# COMPACT_ATOMS: atom_id res chain seq x y z
N MET A 1 47.10 6.04 20.03
CA MET A 1 45.87 6.69 20.55
C MET A 1 45.10 7.46 19.47
N ARG A 2 45.73 8.38 18.72
CA ARG A 2 45.06 9.15 17.63
C ARG A 2 44.41 8.29 16.53
N MET A 3 45.09 7.22 16.06
CA MET A 3 44.55 6.32 15.03
C MET A 3 43.30 5.55 15.48
N LEU A 4 43.20 5.24 16.77
CA LEU A 4 42.11 4.45 17.35
C LEU A 4 40.81 5.26 17.40
N VAL A 5 40.92 6.57 17.65
CA VAL A 5 39.80 7.52 17.60
C VAL A 5 39.29 7.71 16.17
N ILE A 6 40.20 7.73 15.18
CA ILE A 6 39.84 7.88 13.76
C ILE A 6 39.11 6.65 13.23
N VAL A 7 39.59 5.45 13.56
CA VAL A 7 38.92 4.19 13.18
C VAL A 7 37.55 4.08 13.86
N LEU A 8 37.44 4.46 15.14
CA LEU A 8 36.17 4.45 15.85
C LEU A 8 35.15 5.43 15.25
N ALA A 9 35.59 6.63 14.87
CA ALA A 9 34.75 7.61 14.19
C ALA A 9 34.27 7.12 12.80
N ALA A 10 35.11 6.39 12.08
CA ALA A 10 34.75 5.81 10.78
C ALA A 10 33.75 4.65 10.88
N VAL A 11 33.76 3.88 11.97
CA VAL A 11 32.79 2.78 12.18
C VAL A 11 31.40 3.32 12.54
N ILE A 12 31.32 4.43 13.27
CA ILE A 12 30.03 5.05 13.67
C ILE A 12 29.29 5.67 12.47
N SER A 13 30.00 6.15 11.44
CA SER A 13 29.34 6.70 10.24
C SER A 13 28.68 5.62 9.37
N LEU A 14 29.16 4.37 9.42
CA LEU A 14 28.58 3.24 8.68
C LEU A 14 27.28 2.70 9.30
N THR A 15 26.99 2.97 10.57
CA THR A 15 25.78 2.45 11.24
C THR A 15 24.51 3.27 10.96
N LEU A 16 24.62 4.46 10.35
CA LEU A 16 23.48 5.32 10.01
C LEU A 16 22.87 5.02 8.64
N ALA A 17 23.43 4.08 7.87
CA ALA A 17 23.04 3.85 6.48
C ALA A 17 21.86 2.87 6.28
N CYS A 18 21.34 2.23 7.34
CA CYS A 18 20.19 1.34 7.26
C CYS A 18 18.97 1.93 7.98
N ALA A 19 18.36 2.97 7.40
CA ALA A 19 16.97 3.29 7.71
C ALA A 19 16.07 2.35 6.89
N PRO A 20 15.33 1.41 7.49
CA PRO A 20 14.42 0.55 6.74
C PRO A 20 13.25 1.39 6.23
N THR A 21 12.99 1.35 4.92
CA THR A 21 11.74 1.86 4.37
C THR A 21 10.59 1.06 4.94
N ILE A 22 9.62 1.73 5.56
CA ILE A 22 8.45 1.07 6.15
C ILE A 22 7.38 0.99 5.06
N ILE A 23 7.16 -0.23 4.55
CA ILE A 23 6.07 -0.54 3.63
C ILE A 23 4.97 -1.26 4.42
N GLU A 24 3.80 -0.64 4.52
CA GLU A 24 2.63 -1.22 5.16
C GLU A 24 1.64 -1.70 4.07
N GLY A 25 1.21 -2.96 4.17
CA GLY A 25 0.22 -3.54 3.27
C GLY A 25 0.77 -4.00 1.91
N ARG A 26 -0.13 -4.32 0.98
CA ARG A 26 0.21 -4.82 -0.37
C ARG A 26 -0.15 -3.78 -1.41
N LYS A 27 0.80 -3.46 -2.29
CA LYS A 27 0.57 -2.54 -3.43
C LYS A 27 -0.64 -2.99 -4.25
N ILE A 28 -1.54 -2.06 -4.50
CA ILE A 28 -2.81 -2.34 -5.17
C ILE A 28 -2.61 -2.10 -6.67
N ASP A 29 -2.73 -3.18 -7.44
CA ASP A 29 -2.62 -3.14 -8.89
C ASP A 29 -3.94 -2.64 -9.52
N PRO A 30 -3.93 -1.47 -10.19
CA PRO A 30 -5.13 -0.93 -10.82
C PRO A 30 -5.67 -1.82 -11.96
N VAL A 31 -4.83 -2.65 -12.58
CA VAL A 31 -5.27 -3.61 -13.61
C VAL A 31 -6.12 -4.70 -12.98
N LYS A 32 -5.71 -5.24 -11.82
CA LYS A 32 -6.51 -6.20 -11.06
C LYS A 32 -7.82 -5.60 -10.56
N VAL A 33 -7.83 -4.32 -10.21
CA VAL A 33 -9.07 -3.63 -9.82
C VAL A 33 -10.07 -3.58 -10.98
N LYS A 34 -9.60 -3.35 -12.21
CA LYS A 34 -10.45 -3.37 -13.42
C LYS A 34 -10.97 -4.77 -13.79
N GLN A 35 -10.34 -5.84 -13.29
CA GLN A 35 -10.83 -7.20 -13.47
C GLN A 35 -12.05 -7.49 -12.59
N MET A 36 -12.28 -6.72 -11.53
CA MET A 36 -13.49 -6.84 -10.71
C MET A 36 -14.69 -6.26 -11.46
N GLN A 37 -15.67 -7.11 -11.72
CA GLN A 37 -16.95 -6.75 -12.29
C GLN A 37 -18.03 -6.67 -11.19
N PRO A 38 -18.61 -5.47 -10.95
CA PRO A 38 -19.75 -5.31 -10.07
C PRO A 38 -20.92 -6.22 -10.46
N GLY A 39 -21.57 -6.85 -9.48
CA GLY A 39 -22.67 -7.78 -9.66
C GLY A 39 -22.27 -9.21 -10.06
N VAL A 40 -21.00 -9.45 -10.43
CA VAL A 40 -20.51 -10.75 -10.93
C VAL A 40 -19.40 -11.31 -10.06
N THR A 41 -18.44 -10.46 -9.69
CA THR A 41 -17.24 -10.90 -8.95
C THR A 41 -17.61 -11.29 -7.53
N LYS A 42 -17.24 -12.52 -7.15
CA LYS A 42 -17.46 -13.06 -5.80
C LYS A 42 -16.31 -12.71 -4.87
N VAL A 43 -16.58 -12.71 -3.57
CA VAL A 43 -15.60 -12.44 -2.51
C VAL A 43 -14.34 -13.30 -2.63
N GLY A 44 -14.47 -14.59 -2.98
CA GLY A 44 -13.32 -15.48 -3.17
C GLY A 44 -12.35 -15.00 -4.25
N THR A 45 -12.89 -14.51 -5.38
CA THR A 45 -12.06 -13.93 -6.46
C THR A 45 -11.40 -12.62 -6.03
N VAL A 46 -12.06 -11.81 -5.19
CA VAL A 46 -11.45 -10.60 -4.62
C VAL A 46 -10.27 -10.99 -3.74
N GLU A 47 -10.44 -12.00 -2.89
CA GLU A 47 -9.38 -12.49 -2.00
C GLU A 47 -8.23 -13.17 -2.77
N GLU A 48 -8.49 -13.81 -3.91
CA GLU A 48 -7.46 -14.33 -4.81
C GLU A 48 -6.64 -13.19 -5.45
N LEU A 49 -7.30 -12.12 -5.88
CA LEU A 49 -6.65 -11.00 -6.57
C LEU A 49 -5.81 -10.13 -5.62
N PHE A 50 -6.35 -9.83 -4.43
CA PHE A 50 -5.78 -8.85 -3.51
C PHE A 50 -5.22 -9.47 -2.22
N GLY A 51 -5.62 -10.69 -1.86
CA GLY A 51 -5.33 -11.30 -0.57
C GLY A 51 -6.45 -11.04 0.44
N LYS A 52 -6.18 -11.30 1.72
CA LYS A 52 -7.15 -10.98 2.79
C LYS A 52 -7.23 -9.46 2.99
N PRO A 53 -8.42 -8.91 3.28
CA PRO A 53 -8.57 -7.49 3.59
C PRO A 53 -7.91 -7.14 4.92
N ASP A 54 -7.41 -5.92 5.04
CA ASP A 54 -6.84 -5.40 6.29
C ASP A 54 -7.95 -5.14 7.32
N LYS A 55 -9.13 -4.75 6.84
CA LYS A 55 -10.31 -4.52 7.67
C LYS A 55 -11.59 -4.89 6.96
N VAL A 56 -12.52 -5.48 7.70
CA VAL A 56 -13.89 -5.73 7.25
C VAL A 56 -14.84 -4.91 8.11
N GLU A 57 -15.55 -3.99 7.49
CA GLU A 57 -16.59 -3.18 8.13
C GLU A 57 -17.97 -3.70 7.73
N LYS A 58 -18.86 -3.89 8.72
CA LYS A 58 -20.26 -4.21 8.45
C LYS A 58 -21.04 -2.90 8.35
N LEU A 59 -21.61 -2.63 7.19
CA LEU A 59 -22.45 -1.47 6.96
C LEU A 59 -23.84 -1.70 7.57
N PRO A 60 -24.52 -0.63 8.03
CA PRO A 60 -25.87 -0.73 8.60
C PRO A 60 -26.92 -1.24 7.61
N THR A 61 -26.61 -1.24 6.31
CA THR A 61 -27.41 -1.79 5.21
C THR A 61 -27.33 -3.33 5.11
N GLY A 62 -26.53 -4.00 5.94
CA GLY A 62 -26.27 -5.44 5.87
C GLY A 62 -25.14 -5.81 4.90
N GLU A 63 -24.55 -4.83 4.24
CA GLU A 63 -23.41 -5.00 3.34
C GLU A 63 -22.09 -5.13 4.13
N GLN A 64 -21.08 -5.74 3.51
CA GLN A 64 -19.73 -5.84 4.07
C GLN A 64 -18.78 -5.01 3.23
N MET A 65 -18.02 -4.12 3.84
CA MET A 65 -17.00 -3.32 3.17
C MET A 65 -15.61 -3.87 3.52
N TYR A 66 -14.92 -4.38 2.51
CA TYR A 66 -13.55 -4.88 2.62
C TYR A 66 -12.61 -3.72 2.28
N ILE A 67 -11.69 -3.43 3.19
CA ILE A 67 -10.74 -2.32 3.07
C ILE A 67 -9.35 -2.92 2.91
N TYR A 68 -8.68 -2.52 1.84
CA TYR A 68 -7.28 -2.81 1.57
C TYR A 68 -6.50 -1.50 1.59
N GLY A 69 -5.45 -1.45 2.39
CA GLY A 69 -4.55 -0.32 2.56
C GLY A 69 -3.15 -0.65 2.07
N TYR A 70 -2.53 0.32 1.42
CA TYR A 70 -1.12 0.32 1.09
C TYR A 70 -0.55 1.69 1.41
N GLU A 71 0.53 1.73 2.17
CA GLU A 71 1.19 2.97 2.55
C GLU A 71 2.72 2.78 2.53
N VAL A 72 3.41 3.74 1.94
CA VAL A 72 4.87 3.82 1.97
C VAL A 72 5.26 4.99 2.85
N LYS A 73 5.90 4.68 3.99
CA LYS A 73 6.47 5.69 4.89
C LYS A 73 7.98 5.78 4.64
N ASP A 74 8.47 7.00 4.58
CA ASP A 74 9.88 7.33 4.35
C ASP A 74 10.48 6.70 3.08
N PRO A 75 9.91 6.99 1.88
CA PRO A 75 10.56 6.56 0.65
C PRO A 75 11.93 7.22 0.56
N HIS A 76 12.96 6.43 0.29
CA HIS A 76 14.29 6.96 -0.02
C HIS A 76 14.20 7.97 -1.17
N TRP A 77 15.08 8.98 -1.17
CA TRP A 77 15.06 10.03 -2.20
C TRP A 77 15.26 9.50 -3.63
N TRP A 78 15.84 8.31 -3.79
CA TRP A 78 15.98 7.61 -5.08
C TRP A 78 14.82 6.66 -5.42
N THR A 79 13.85 6.48 -4.52
CA THR A 79 12.67 5.64 -4.76
C THR A 79 11.60 6.48 -5.44
N ILE A 80 11.45 6.30 -6.76
CA ILE A 80 10.36 6.91 -7.52
C ILE A 80 9.09 6.11 -7.25
N ASN A 81 8.30 6.58 -6.29
CA ASN A 81 6.94 6.09 -6.06
C ASN A 81 5.94 7.01 -6.75
N GLU A 82 5.05 6.43 -7.55
CA GLU A 82 3.91 7.15 -8.13
C GLU A 82 2.85 7.48 -7.07
N PHE A 83 2.80 6.71 -5.97
CA PHE A 83 1.81 6.84 -4.89
C PHE A 83 2.46 6.60 -3.53
N ASP A 84 2.14 7.46 -2.57
CA ASP A 84 2.54 7.29 -1.17
C ASP A 84 1.50 6.47 -0.41
N LYS A 85 0.22 6.55 -0.80
CA LYS A 85 -0.87 5.76 -0.22
C LYS A 85 -1.85 5.26 -1.28
N GLN A 86 -2.35 4.05 -1.12
CA GLN A 86 -3.48 3.52 -1.86
C GLN A 86 -4.48 2.89 -0.90
N ARG A 87 -5.77 3.12 -1.16
CA ARG A 87 -6.87 2.56 -0.38
C ARG A 87 -7.94 2.06 -1.31
N LEU A 88 -8.24 0.76 -1.24
CA LEU A 88 -9.31 0.12 -1.99
C LEU A 88 -10.43 -0.27 -1.03
N GLU A 89 -11.61 0.27 -1.30
CA GLU A 89 -12.84 -0.03 -0.57
C GLU A 89 -13.71 -0.89 -1.50
N VAL A 90 -14.01 -2.13 -1.11
CA VAL A 90 -14.85 -3.05 -1.87
C VAL A 90 -16.12 -3.32 -1.07
N VAL A 91 -17.28 -2.92 -1.58
CA VAL A 91 -18.57 -3.18 -0.96
C VAL A 91 -19.13 -4.47 -1.52
N LEU A 92 -19.42 -5.40 -0.62
CA LEU A 92 -19.94 -6.73 -0.88
C LEU A 92 -21.35 -6.84 -0.30
N LYS A 93 -22.24 -7.47 -1.05
CA LYS A 93 -23.56 -7.86 -0.58
C LYS A 93 -23.78 -9.32 -0.96
N ASP A 94 -24.14 -10.15 0.02
CA ASP A 94 -24.33 -11.59 -0.14
C ASP A 94 -23.10 -12.29 -0.80
N GLY A 95 -21.89 -11.79 -0.49
CA GLY A 95 -20.63 -12.33 -1.04
C GLY A 95 -20.32 -11.91 -2.49
N VAL A 96 -21.09 -10.99 -3.08
CA VAL A 96 -20.87 -10.45 -4.43
C VAL A 96 -20.48 -8.97 -4.36
N VAL A 97 -19.48 -8.58 -5.14
CA VAL A 97 -19.02 -7.19 -5.24
C VAL A 97 -20.12 -6.33 -5.83
N GLN A 98 -20.60 -5.34 -5.11
CA GLN A 98 -21.59 -4.38 -5.59
C GLN A 98 -20.92 -3.13 -6.14
N LYS A 99 -19.91 -2.63 -5.43
CA LYS A 99 -19.19 -1.40 -5.77
C LYS A 99 -17.77 -1.51 -5.26
N TYR A 100 -16.85 -0.80 -5.92
CA TYR A 100 -15.51 -0.60 -5.38
C TYR A 100 -15.06 0.84 -5.63
N LYS A 101 -14.17 1.32 -4.78
CA LYS A 101 -13.56 2.64 -4.88
C LYS A 101 -12.08 2.53 -4.59
N LEU A 102 -11.26 2.84 -5.59
CA LEU A 102 -9.82 2.98 -5.42
C LEU A 102 -9.50 4.46 -5.20
N ARG A 103 -8.85 4.77 -4.09
CA ARG A 103 -8.25 6.08 -3.83
C ARG A 103 -6.74 5.91 -3.83
N THR A 104 -6.07 6.79 -4.54
CA THR A 104 -4.61 6.85 -4.60
C THR A 104 -4.20 8.27 -4.22
N GLU A 105 -3.32 8.39 -3.24
CA GLU A 105 -2.68 9.65 -2.87
C GLU A 105 -1.20 9.54 -3.24
N GLY A 106 -0.72 10.50 -4.03
CA GLY A 106 0.65 10.54 -4.50
C GLY A 106 1.17 11.97 -4.56
N LYS A 107 2.49 12.10 -4.71
CA LYS A 107 3.13 13.37 -5.06
C LYS A 107 2.84 13.67 -6.53
N GLU A 108 2.42 14.90 -6.85
CA GLU A 108 2.45 15.38 -8.23
C GLU A 108 3.87 15.17 -8.78
N VAL A 109 3.97 14.35 -9.83
CA VAL A 109 5.24 14.17 -10.53
C VAL A 109 5.52 15.47 -11.25
N VAL A 110 6.29 16.37 -10.62
CA VAL A 110 6.83 17.56 -11.29
C VAL A 110 7.85 17.05 -12.32
N LEU A 111 7.36 16.71 -13.51
CA LEU A 111 8.19 16.51 -14.68
C LEU A 111 8.78 17.88 -15.03
N LYS A 112 9.98 18.17 -14.54
CA LYS A 112 10.79 19.23 -15.16
C LYS A 112 11.14 18.75 -16.58
N GLN A 113 10.55 19.43 -17.57
CA GLN A 113 10.99 19.38 -18.97
C GLN A 113 12.41 19.92 -19.11
#